data_AF-A0AAV1Y222-F1
#
_entry.id   AF-A0AAV1Y222-F1
#
_cell.length_a   1.000
_cell.length_b   1.000
_cell.length_c   1.000
_cell.angle_alpha   90.00
_cell.angle_beta   90.00
_cell.angle_gamma   90.00
#
_symmetry.space_group_name_H-M   'P 1'
#
loop_
_entity.id
_entity.type
_entity.pdbx_description
1 polymer ?
#
loop_
_entity_poly.entity_id
_entity_poly.type
_entity_poly.pdbx_seq_one_letter_code
_entity_poly.pdbx_strand_id
1 'polypeptide(L)'
;MEIPIAGGSFAYLRVELGDFVTFIADGNIRLEYTISGATVARSWTSYFATLCNKSPHDFRIVVHDMDPNFGHLDPITIVVLTVITILIVFSIKGSSVFNYIASVIHVGVIIFIIIAGLINVNPQNYTPFAPFGVKGVFHASIVLFFAFVGFDAVSTMAEETENPARDIPIVLVGSMVMIILAYCLLAATLCLMQPYKTINVDAPFSVAFSVIGWDWAKYIVSLGAVKGMAIVLLVSVVGQARYLTHIARIHMMPPWFAHVNEKTRTPMNATISMLKRSAIKKRAIEESHEATVYEGEIRVYARSSKEVKFMWKENKSETFQRV
;
A
#
# COMPACT_ATOMS: atom_id res chain seq x y z
N MET A 1 0.56 -14.72 -27.61
CA MET A 1 -0.85 -15.05 -27.29
C MET A 1 -1.19 -14.21 -26.07
N GLU A 2 -1.93 -13.11 -26.24
CA GLU A 2 -2.40 -12.33 -25.08
C GLU A 2 -3.45 -13.18 -24.37
N ILE A 3 -3.24 -13.51 -23.10
CA ILE A 3 -4.18 -14.30 -22.32
C ILE A 3 -4.89 -13.36 -21.37
N PRO A 4 -6.07 -12.81 -21.72
CA PRO A 4 -6.87 -11.99 -20.81
C PRO A 4 -7.61 -12.92 -19.85
N ILE A 5 -6.87 -13.73 -19.09
CA ILE A 5 -7.40 -14.58 -18.03
C ILE A 5 -7.31 -13.85 -16.70
N ALA A 6 -8.38 -13.98 -15.93
CA ALA A 6 -8.45 -13.48 -14.58
C ALA A 6 -7.36 -14.08 -13.69
N GLY A 7 -6.62 -13.21 -12.99
CA GLY A 7 -5.48 -13.59 -12.14
C GLY A 7 -4.32 -12.59 -12.16
N GLY A 8 -4.32 -11.64 -13.09
CA GLY A 8 -3.28 -10.60 -13.14
C GLY A 8 -1.88 -11.14 -13.44
N SER A 9 -0.85 -10.49 -12.90
CA SER A 9 0.57 -10.89 -13.05
C SER A 9 0.84 -12.36 -12.74
N PHE A 10 0.04 -12.95 -11.84
CA PHE A 10 0.11 -14.35 -11.46
C PHE A 10 -0.10 -15.30 -12.66
N ALA A 11 -1.14 -15.06 -13.46
CA ALA A 11 -1.49 -15.94 -14.56
C ALA A 11 -0.42 -15.91 -15.66
N TYR A 12 0.16 -14.74 -15.91
CA TYR A 12 1.28 -14.57 -16.83
C TYR A 12 2.54 -15.27 -16.33
N LEU A 13 2.93 -15.06 -15.07
CA LEU A 13 4.11 -15.70 -14.47
C LEU A 13 4.00 -17.23 -14.51
N ARG A 14 2.81 -17.77 -14.28
CA ARG A 14 2.57 -19.21 -14.33
C ARG A 14 2.77 -19.79 -15.71
N VAL A 15 2.23 -19.14 -16.73
CA VAL A 15 2.32 -19.62 -18.12
C VAL A 15 3.75 -19.50 -18.65
N GLU A 16 4.47 -18.44 -18.31
CA GLU A 16 5.81 -18.19 -18.86
C GLU A 16 6.95 -18.86 -18.06
N LEU A 17 6.82 -18.93 -16.73
CA LEU A 17 7.92 -19.30 -15.82
C LEU A 17 7.60 -20.51 -14.93
N GLY A 18 6.38 -21.03 -14.99
CA GLY A 18 5.97 -22.23 -14.28
C GLY A 18 5.53 -22.01 -12.83
N ASP A 19 5.09 -23.11 -12.21
CA ASP A 19 4.40 -23.09 -10.92
C ASP A 19 5.30 -22.64 -9.74
N PHE A 20 6.58 -23.02 -9.75
CA PHE A 20 7.51 -22.68 -8.66
C PHE A 20 7.81 -21.18 -8.57
N VAL A 21 8.11 -20.53 -9.70
CA VAL A 21 8.35 -19.08 -9.75
C VAL A 21 7.12 -18.31 -9.28
N THR A 22 5.96 -18.79 -9.72
CA THR A 22 4.68 -18.19 -9.40
C THR A 22 4.38 -18.26 -7.91
N PHE A 23 4.70 -19.38 -7.25
CA PHE A 23 4.59 -19.52 -5.79
C PHE A 23 5.50 -18.54 -5.02
N ILE A 24 6.74 -18.35 -5.46
CA ILE A 24 7.66 -17.38 -4.85
C ILE A 24 7.14 -15.95 -5.03
N ALA A 25 6.72 -15.60 -6.24
CA ALA A 25 6.20 -14.27 -6.56
C ALA A 25 4.94 -13.94 -5.74
N ASP A 26 4.00 -14.88 -5.62
CA ASP A 26 2.83 -14.73 -4.75
C ASP A 26 3.21 -14.59 -3.28
N GLY A 27 4.12 -15.44 -2.78
CA GLY A 27 4.61 -15.34 -1.41
C GLY A 27 5.13 -13.95 -1.10
N ASN A 28 5.84 -13.33 -2.05
CA ASN A 28 6.37 -11.98 -1.95
C ASN A 28 5.28 -10.91 -1.96
N ILE A 29 4.36 -10.95 -2.93
CA ILE A 29 3.24 -9.99 -3.03
C ILE A 29 2.40 -9.99 -1.74
N ARG A 30 2.10 -11.17 -1.18
CA ARG A 30 1.37 -11.25 0.10
C ARG A 30 2.14 -10.64 1.26
N LEU A 31 3.46 -10.79 1.26
CA LEU A 31 4.35 -10.24 2.28
C LEU A 31 4.35 -8.71 2.22
N GLU A 32 4.47 -8.16 1.01
CA GLU A 32 4.45 -6.73 0.67
C GLU A 32 3.12 -6.07 1.05
N TYR A 33 1.98 -6.64 0.63
CA TYR A 33 0.66 -6.14 1.00
C TYR A 33 0.39 -6.18 2.51
N THR A 34 0.94 -7.17 3.23
CA THR A 34 0.82 -7.24 4.70
C THR A 34 1.59 -6.11 5.37
N ILE A 35 2.81 -5.82 4.92
CA ILE A 35 3.62 -4.73 5.46
C ILE A 35 2.98 -3.39 5.12
N SER A 36 2.64 -3.17 3.85
CA SER A 36 1.97 -1.94 3.40
C SER A 36 0.69 -1.68 4.19
N GLY A 37 -0.16 -2.69 4.39
CA GLY A 37 -1.37 -2.56 5.21
C GLY A 37 -1.08 -2.20 6.67
N ALA A 38 -0.03 -2.77 7.27
CA ALA A 38 0.37 -2.40 8.63
C ALA A 38 0.88 -0.95 8.71
N THR A 39 1.69 -0.52 7.75
CA THR A 39 2.23 0.84 7.65
C THR A 39 1.10 1.86 7.48
N VAL A 40 0.17 1.63 6.56
CA VAL A 40 -0.99 2.52 6.35
C VAL A 40 -1.86 2.60 7.60
N ALA A 41 -2.08 1.48 8.29
CA ALA A 41 -2.88 1.47 9.52
C ALA A 41 -2.17 2.19 10.68
N ARG A 42 -0.84 2.17 10.74
CA ARG A 42 -0.06 2.98 11.68
C ARG A 42 -0.18 4.47 11.36
N SER A 43 -0.03 4.85 10.09
CA SER A 43 -0.22 6.24 9.65
C SER A 43 -1.64 6.75 9.93
N TRP A 44 -2.65 5.88 9.81
CA TRP A 44 -4.03 6.23 10.14
C TRP A 44 -4.17 6.74 11.58
N THR A 45 -3.54 6.06 12.56
CA THR A 45 -3.55 6.50 13.96
C THR A 45 -2.92 7.88 14.11
N SER A 46 -1.82 8.16 13.42
CA SER A 46 -1.12 9.45 13.50
C SER A 46 -2.00 10.62 13.02
N TYR A 47 -2.72 10.45 11.91
CA TYR A 47 -3.66 11.47 11.41
C TYR A 47 -4.92 11.57 12.30
N PHE A 48 -5.38 10.45 12.86
CA PHE A 48 -6.48 10.46 13.82
C PHE A 48 -6.11 11.18 15.12
N ALA A 49 -4.90 10.98 15.63
CA ALA A 49 -4.39 11.70 16.79
C ALA A 49 -4.37 13.21 16.56
N THR A 50 -3.96 13.61 15.35
CA THR A 50 -3.96 15.01 14.92
C THR A 50 -5.37 15.61 14.91
N LEU A 51 -6.41 14.86 14.52
CA LEU A 51 -7.81 15.29 14.60
C LEU A 51 -8.29 15.49 16.04
N CYS A 52 -7.84 14.63 16.96
CA CYS A 52 -8.14 14.75 18.38
C CYS A 52 -7.32 15.83 19.10
N ASN A 53 -6.46 16.58 18.40
CA ASN A 53 -5.45 17.46 18.99
C ASN A 53 -4.57 16.78 20.04
N LYS A 54 -4.26 15.51 19.84
CA LYS A 54 -3.39 14.72 20.70
C LYS A 54 -2.12 14.32 19.96
N SER A 55 -1.08 14.00 20.74
CA SER A 55 0.12 13.41 20.17
C SER A 55 -0.17 11.96 19.77
N PRO A 56 0.40 11.45 18.66
CA PRO A 56 0.35 10.02 18.33
C PRO A 56 0.84 9.14 19.50
N HIS A 57 1.73 9.66 20.34
CA HIS A 57 2.24 8.96 21.53
C HIS A 57 1.19 8.78 22.64
N ASP A 58 0.17 9.64 22.73
CA ASP A 58 -0.88 9.54 23.76
C ASP A 58 -1.77 8.30 23.58
N PHE A 59 -1.78 7.76 22.37
CA PHE A 59 -2.53 6.56 22.02
C PHE A 59 -1.65 5.30 21.94
N ARG A 60 -0.33 5.43 22.09
CA ARG A 60 0.64 4.34 22.02
C ARG A 60 0.98 3.87 23.43
N ILE A 61 0.88 2.57 23.69
CA ILE A 61 1.27 1.96 24.96
C ILE A 61 2.77 1.69 24.89
N VAL A 62 3.53 2.20 25.88
CA VAL A 62 4.98 1.98 25.99
C VAL A 62 5.24 0.68 26.76
N VAL A 63 5.82 -0.32 26.10
CA VAL A 63 6.32 -1.54 26.73
C VAL A 63 7.79 -1.35 27.05
N HIS A 64 8.12 -1.32 28.34
CA HIS A 64 9.47 -1.03 28.84
C HIS A 64 10.49 -2.17 28.63
N ASP A 65 10.03 -3.39 28.32
CA ASP A 65 10.89 -4.58 28.08
C ASP A 65 11.29 -4.77 26.60
N MET A 66 10.90 -3.86 25.71
CA MET A 66 11.33 -3.85 24.31
C MET A 66 12.24 -2.65 24.02
N ASP A 67 13.04 -2.74 22.95
CA ASP A 67 13.97 -1.68 22.58
C ASP A 67 13.22 -0.33 22.40
N PRO A 68 13.83 0.82 22.77
CA PRO A 68 13.13 2.11 22.82
C PRO A 68 12.46 2.56 21.52
N ASN A 69 12.90 2.05 20.37
CA ASN A 69 12.27 2.33 19.08
C ASN A 69 11.03 1.46 18.79
N PHE A 70 10.86 0.40 19.58
CA PHE A 70 9.95 -0.72 19.36
C PHE A 70 8.90 -0.88 20.48
N GLY A 71 9.11 -0.22 21.63
CA GLY A 71 8.19 -0.26 22.76
C GLY A 71 6.83 0.42 22.54
N HIS A 72 6.57 1.06 21.39
CA HIS A 72 5.32 1.80 21.15
C HIS A 72 4.25 0.96 20.44
N LEU A 73 3.55 0.11 21.21
CA LEU A 73 2.40 -0.64 20.70
C LEU A 73 1.23 0.30 20.42
N ASP A 74 0.72 0.28 19.20
CA ASP A 74 -0.46 1.07 18.80
C ASP A 74 -1.76 0.21 18.83
N PRO A 75 -2.51 0.18 19.94
CA PRO A 75 -3.75 -0.58 20.02
C PRO A 75 -4.83 -0.07 19.06
N ILE A 76 -4.84 1.23 18.71
CA ILE A 76 -5.82 1.82 17.79
C ILE A 76 -5.66 1.22 16.40
N THR A 77 -4.43 1.04 15.92
CA THR A 77 -4.15 0.37 14.64
C THR A 77 -4.84 -1.00 14.54
N ILE A 78 -4.80 -1.80 15.62
CA ILE A 78 -5.40 -3.15 15.63
C ILE A 78 -6.93 -3.06 15.60
N VAL A 79 -7.51 -2.13 16.36
CA VAL A 79 -8.96 -1.89 16.37
C VAL A 79 -9.43 -1.44 14.99
N VAL A 80 -8.73 -0.48 14.37
CA VAL A 80 -9.07 0.06 13.04
C VAL A 80 -8.98 -1.04 11.98
N LEU A 81 -7.91 -1.82 11.98
CA LEU A 81 -7.78 -2.98 11.07
C LEU A 81 -8.92 -3.97 11.25
N THR A 82 -9.30 -4.26 12.50
CA THR A 82 -10.40 -5.18 12.82
C THR A 82 -11.74 -4.62 12.35
N VAL A 83 -12.02 -3.35 12.62
CA VAL A 83 -13.25 -2.67 12.19
C VAL A 83 -13.35 -2.62 10.66
N ILE A 84 -12.28 -2.22 9.98
CA ILE A 84 -12.22 -2.19 8.50
C ILE A 84 -12.45 -3.59 7.95
N THR A 85 -11.84 -4.62 8.54
CA THR A 85 -12.03 -6.00 8.12
C THR A 85 -13.48 -6.47 8.29
N ILE A 86 -14.11 -6.14 9.41
CA ILE A 86 -15.53 -6.43 9.66
C ILE A 86 -16.40 -5.70 8.63
N LEU A 87 -16.13 -4.41 8.39
CA LEU A 87 -16.84 -3.62 7.39
C LEU A 87 -16.75 -4.24 6.00
N ILE A 88 -15.61 -4.79 5.60
CA ILE A 88 -15.46 -5.50 4.30
C ILE A 88 -16.40 -6.68 4.20
N VAL A 89 -16.46 -7.52 5.24
CA VAL A 89 -17.30 -8.73 5.25
C VAL A 89 -18.78 -8.37 5.04
N PHE A 90 -19.22 -7.22 5.56
CA PHE A 90 -20.59 -6.74 5.42
C PHE A 90 -20.85 -5.84 4.20
N SER A 91 -19.85 -5.10 3.71
CA SER A 91 -20.00 -4.01 2.73
C SER A 91 -19.90 -4.45 1.26
N ILE A 92 -19.38 -5.65 0.99
CA ILE A 92 -19.12 -6.11 -0.40
C ILE A 92 -20.39 -6.26 -1.25
N LYS A 93 -21.59 -6.18 -0.66
CA LYS A 93 -22.84 -6.41 -1.38
C LYS A 93 -23.49 -5.19 -2.04
N GLY A 94 -22.92 -3.98 -2.05
CA GLY A 94 -23.76 -2.86 -2.51
C GLY A 94 -23.25 -1.49 -2.93
N SER A 95 -21.97 -1.20 -3.19
CA SER A 95 -21.73 0.18 -3.67
C SER A 95 -20.43 0.47 -4.42
N SER A 96 -20.41 0.13 -5.72
CA SER A 96 -19.49 0.75 -6.69
C SER A 96 -19.65 2.29 -6.69
N VAL A 97 -20.87 2.79 -6.46
CA VAL A 97 -21.18 4.23 -6.37
C VAL A 97 -20.53 4.88 -5.15
N PHE A 98 -20.60 4.28 -3.96
CA PHE A 98 -19.97 4.81 -2.76
C PHE A 98 -18.45 4.86 -2.92
N ASN A 99 -17.83 3.80 -3.45
CA ASN A 99 -16.39 3.78 -3.71
C ASN A 99 -15.98 4.86 -4.72
N TYR A 100 -16.77 5.05 -5.77
CA TYR A 100 -16.56 6.13 -6.74
C TYR A 100 -16.64 7.52 -6.08
N ILE A 101 -17.73 7.83 -5.37
CA ILE A 101 -17.91 9.11 -4.67
C ILE A 101 -16.79 9.35 -3.66
N ALA A 102 -16.45 8.34 -2.87
CA ALA A 102 -15.40 8.43 -1.88
C ALA A 102 -14.02 8.68 -2.53
N SER A 103 -13.76 8.10 -3.71
CA SER A 103 -12.54 8.33 -4.46
C SER A 103 -12.47 9.75 -5.01
N VAL A 104 -13.56 10.26 -5.60
CA VAL A 104 -13.66 11.65 -6.09
C VAL A 104 -13.39 12.64 -4.97
N ILE A 105 -14.00 12.45 -3.80
CA ILE A 105 -13.74 13.30 -2.62
C ILE A 105 -12.27 13.23 -2.21
N HIS A 106 -11.65 12.04 -2.24
CA HIS A 106 -10.26 11.88 -1.83
C HIS A 106 -9.29 12.60 -2.80
N VAL A 107 -9.51 12.46 -4.10
CA VAL A 107 -8.77 13.22 -5.12
C VAL A 107 -8.97 14.72 -4.93
N GLY A 108 -10.19 15.16 -4.61
CA GLY A 108 -10.49 16.55 -4.28
C GLY A 108 -9.67 17.08 -3.09
N VAL A 109 -9.51 16.28 -2.03
CA VAL A 109 -8.65 16.64 -0.88
C VAL A 109 -7.17 16.74 -1.29
N ILE A 110 -6.68 15.85 -2.15
CA ILE A 110 -5.29 15.91 -2.66
C ILE A 110 -5.08 17.20 -3.46
N ILE A 111 -6.00 17.53 -4.37
CA ILE A 111 -5.95 18.77 -5.15
C ILE A 111 -5.99 19.99 -4.22
N PHE A 112 -6.86 19.97 -3.21
CA PHE A 112 -6.92 21.02 -2.20
C PHE A 112 -5.59 21.19 -1.47
N ILE A 113 -4.94 20.12 -1.03
CA ILE A 113 -3.62 20.17 -0.36
C ILE A 113 -2.58 20.84 -1.27
N ILE A 114 -2.54 20.44 -2.55
CA ILE A 114 -1.60 21.00 -3.53
C ILE A 114 -1.87 22.51 -3.71
N ILE A 115 -3.11 22.91 -3.99
CA ILE A 115 -3.44 24.33 -4.22
C ILE A 115 -3.20 25.16 -2.96
N ALA A 116 -3.71 24.73 -1.81
CA ALA A 116 -3.59 25.44 -0.54
C ALA A 116 -2.14 25.56 -0.08
N GLY A 117 -1.33 24.51 -0.29
CA GLY A 117 0.09 24.54 0.03
C GLY A 117 0.89 25.43 -0.92
N LEU A 118 0.55 25.45 -2.21
CA LEU A 118 1.22 26.31 -3.20
C LEU A 118 0.95 27.82 -2.98
N ILE A 119 -0.13 28.19 -2.29
CA ILE A 119 -0.40 29.59 -1.90
C ILE A 119 0.59 30.06 -0.82
N ASN A 120 1.07 29.16 0.04
CA ASN A 120 1.95 29.49 1.18
C ASN A 120 3.37 28.95 0.97
N VAL A 121 3.94 29.27 -0.18
CA VAL A 121 5.28 28.79 -0.57
C VAL A 121 6.35 29.76 -0.09
N ASN A 122 7.39 29.23 0.56
CA ASN A 122 8.65 29.93 0.73
C ASN A 122 9.75 29.21 -0.09
N PRO A 123 10.22 29.79 -1.21
CA PRO A 123 11.27 29.20 -2.04
C PRO A 123 12.58 28.91 -1.31
N GLN A 124 12.84 29.60 -0.19
CA GLN A 124 14.03 29.36 0.64
C GLN A 124 14.01 27.99 1.32
N ASN A 125 12.82 27.40 1.54
CA ASN A 125 12.71 26.06 2.11
C ASN A 125 13.20 24.97 1.14
N TYR A 126 13.20 25.28 -0.16
CA TYR A 126 13.65 24.38 -1.22
C TYR A 126 15.17 24.31 -1.35
N THR A 127 15.91 25.15 -0.62
CA THR A 127 17.37 25.14 -0.58
C THR A 127 17.86 24.63 0.79
N PRO A 128 18.73 23.60 0.84
CA PRO A 128 19.28 22.82 -0.28
C PRO A 128 18.27 21.79 -0.83
N PHE A 129 18.20 21.64 -2.15
CA PHE A 129 17.28 20.71 -2.83
C PHE A 129 17.57 19.23 -2.51
N ALA A 130 18.85 18.86 -2.42
CA ALA A 130 19.30 17.50 -2.16
C ALA A 130 20.27 17.48 -0.95
N PRO A 131 19.77 17.62 0.29
CA PRO A 131 20.62 17.72 1.48
C PRO A 131 21.50 16.48 1.70
N PHE A 132 21.02 15.31 1.28
CA PHE A 132 21.72 14.03 1.39
C PHE A 132 22.41 13.59 0.09
N GLY A 133 22.46 14.49 -0.90
CA GLY A 133 23.00 14.21 -2.23
C GLY A 133 22.32 13.04 -2.94
N VAL A 134 22.99 12.53 -3.98
CA VAL A 134 22.47 11.44 -4.82
C VAL A 134 22.21 10.15 -4.02
N LYS A 135 23.04 9.85 -3.01
CA LYS A 135 22.87 8.67 -2.16
C LYS A 135 21.55 8.70 -1.39
N GLY A 136 21.18 9.85 -0.82
CA GLY A 136 19.90 10.00 -0.14
C GLY A 136 18.71 9.87 -1.08
N VAL A 137 18.81 10.38 -2.32
CA VAL A 137 17.77 10.22 -3.34
C VAL A 137 17.55 8.74 -3.69
N PHE A 138 18.63 7.96 -3.87
CA PHE A 138 18.52 6.52 -4.11
C PHE A 138 17.95 5.75 -2.90
N HIS A 139 18.30 6.14 -1.68
CA HIS A 139 17.74 5.50 -0.50
C HIS A 139 16.24 5.84 -0.34
N ALA A 140 15.84 7.07 -0.63
CA ALA A 140 14.45 7.48 -0.60
C ALA A 140 13.60 6.81 -1.69
N SER A 141 14.15 6.59 -2.90
CA SER A 141 13.42 5.92 -3.99
C SER A 141 13.08 4.47 -3.66
N ILE A 142 13.95 3.79 -2.92
CA ILE A 142 13.69 2.45 -2.35
C ILE A 142 12.46 2.45 -1.46
N VAL A 143 12.37 3.41 -0.53
CA VAL A 143 11.23 3.51 0.38
C VAL A 143 9.96 3.95 -0.36
N LEU A 144 10.09 4.82 -1.36
CA LEU A 144 8.98 5.32 -2.16
C LEU A 144 8.34 4.25 -3.05
N PHE A 145 9.08 3.20 -3.42
CA PHE A 145 8.52 2.06 -4.18
C PHE A 145 7.25 1.50 -3.52
N PHE A 146 7.21 1.46 -2.19
CA PHE A 146 6.06 0.97 -1.43
C PHE A 146 4.81 1.84 -1.57
N ALA A 147 4.96 3.13 -1.89
CA ALA A 147 3.82 4.00 -2.15
C ALA A 147 3.08 3.62 -3.45
N PHE A 148 3.72 2.86 -4.35
CA PHE A 148 3.10 2.38 -5.59
C PHE A 148 2.40 1.03 -5.43
N VAL A 149 2.45 0.39 -4.26
CA VAL A 149 1.75 -0.88 -3.99
C VAL A 149 0.25 -0.72 -4.21
N GLY A 150 -0.36 -1.67 -4.92
CA GLY A 150 -1.79 -1.70 -5.21
C GLY A 150 -2.15 -1.47 -6.67
N PHE A 151 -1.20 -1.10 -7.54
CA PHE A 151 -1.46 -0.98 -8.98
C PHE A 151 -1.89 -2.31 -9.61
N ASP A 152 -1.35 -3.42 -9.10
CA ASP A 152 -1.66 -4.77 -9.52
C ASP A 152 -3.10 -5.19 -9.18
N ALA A 153 -3.73 -4.53 -8.21
CA ALA A 153 -5.13 -4.79 -7.85
C ALA A 153 -6.09 -4.53 -9.02
N VAL A 154 -5.77 -3.62 -9.94
CA VAL A 154 -6.57 -3.36 -11.16
C VAL A 154 -6.71 -4.63 -11.99
N SER A 155 -5.63 -5.41 -12.10
CA SER A 155 -5.62 -6.65 -12.89
C SER A 155 -6.48 -7.77 -12.28
N THR A 156 -6.79 -7.69 -10.98
CA THR A 156 -7.68 -8.64 -10.30
C THR A 156 -9.16 -8.39 -10.60
N MET A 157 -9.50 -7.22 -11.16
CA MET A 157 -10.88 -6.87 -11.54
C MET A 157 -11.22 -7.26 -12.99
N ALA A 158 -10.36 -8.06 -13.65
CA ALA A 158 -10.59 -8.50 -15.02
C ALA A 158 -11.91 -9.24 -15.22
N GLU A 159 -12.37 -10.04 -14.24
CA GLU A 159 -13.68 -10.73 -14.31
C GLU A 159 -14.88 -9.77 -14.21
N GLU A 160 -14.66 -8.56 -13.69
CA GLU A 160 -15.68 -7.54 -13.44
C GLU A 160 -15.61 -6.38 -14.45
N THR A 161 -14.71 -6.48 -15.46
CA THR A 161 -14.47 -5.45 -16.47
C THR A 161 -15.09 -5.85 -17.81
N GLU A 162 -15.80 -4.93 -18.46
CA GLU A 162 -16.48 -5.21 -19.75
C GLU A 162 -15.49 -5.54 -20.88
N ASN A 163 -14.42 -4.74 -21.04
CA ASN A 163 -13.36 -4.99 -22.02
C ASN A 163 -11.98 -5.05 -21.35
N PRO A 164 -11.64 -6.19 -20.69
CA PRO A 164 -10.39 -6.33 -19.93
C PRO A 164 -9.13 -6.08 -20.78
N ALA A 165 -9.15 -6.49 -22.05
CA ALA A 165 -8.00 -6.40 -22.94
C ALA A 165 -7.59 -4.95 -23.25
N ARG A 166 -8.56 -4.02 -23.27
CA ARG A 166 -8.32 -2.60 -23.54
C ARG A 166 -8.28 -1.78 -22.25
N ASP A 167 -9.21 -2.02 -21.33
CA ASP A 167 -9.45 -1.11 -20.20
C ASP A 167 -8.39 -1.29 -19.11
N ILE A 168 -7.97 -2.53 -18.82
CA ILE A 168 -6.94 -2.79 -17.79
C ILE A 168 -5.62 -2.11 -18.15
N PRO A 169 -5.05 -2.23 -19.36
CA PRO A 169 -3.80 -1.55 -19.71
C PRO A 169 -3.91 -0.01 -19.63
N ILE A 170 -5.02 0.56 -20.11
CA ILE A 170 -5.24 2.02 -20.10
C ILE A 170 -5.32 2.53 -18.66
N VAL A 171 -6.10 1.86 -17.80
CA VAL A 171 -6.25 2.24 -16.39
C VAL A 171 -4.95 2.04 -15.63
N LEU A 172 -4.22 0.96 -15.88
CA LEU A 172 -2.95 0.68 -15.22
C LEU A 172 -1.91 1.78 -15.52
N VAL A 173 -1.69 2.11 -16.79
CA VAL A 173 -0.73 3.16 -17.16
C VAL A 173 -1.23 4.55 -16.76
N GLY A 174 -2.52 4.84 -17.00
CA GLY A 174 -3.12 6.14 -16.71
C GLY A 174 -3.11 6.47 -15.21
N SER A 175 -3.45 5.52 -14.36
CA SER A 175 -3.41 5.70 -12.89
C SER A 175 -1.98 5.89 -12.39
N MET A 176 -1.01 5.14 -12.92
CA MET A 176 0.40 5.29 -12.54
C MET A 176 0.95 6.67 -12.88
N VAL A 177 0.74 7.15 -14.09
CA VAL A 177 1.19 8.50 -14.48
C VAL A 177 0.54 9.57 -13.60
N MET A 178 -0.76 9.44 -13.33
CA MET A 178 -1.48 10.37 -12.47
C MET A 178 -0.92 10.39 -11.04
N ILE A 179 -0.67 9.22 -10.46
CA ILE A 179 -0.13 9.09 -9.09
C ILE A 179 1.29 9.63 -9.01
N ILE A 180 2.15 9.34 -10.01
CA ILE A 180 3.51 9.90 -10.08
C ILE A 180 3.46 11.42 -10.05
N LEU A 181 2.61 12.04 -10.88
CA LEU A 181 2.45 13.49 -10.92
C LEU A 181 1.95 14.04 -9.58
N ALA A 182 0.94 13.41 -8.99
CA ALA A 182 0.40 13.82 -7.69
C ALA A 182 1.46 13.74 -6.58
N TYR A 183 2.26 12.67 -6.53
CA TYR A 183 3.32 12.50 -5.54
C TYR A 183 4.44 13.53 -5.71
N CYS A 184 4.87 13.82 -6.94
CA CYS A 184 5.84 14.88 -7.21
C CYS A 184 5.32 16.25 -6.75
N LEU A 185 4.05 16.57 -7.04
CA LEU A 185 3.43 17.83 -6.63
C LEU A 185 3.27 17.94 -5.12
N LEU A 186 2.82 16.87 -4.45
CA LEU A 186 2.69 16.82 -3.00
C LEU A 186 4.05 16.98 -2.30
N ALA A 187 5.09 16.29 -2.77
CA ALA A 187 6.44 16.39 -2.24
C ALA A 187 7.01 17.81 -2.42
N ALA A 188 6.88 18.38 -3.62
CA ALA A 188 7.31 19.77 -3.88
C ALA A 188 6.55 20.76 -2.99
N THR A 189 5.23 20.62 -2.88
CA THR A 189 4.38 21.47 -2.04
C THR A 189 4.84 21.43 -0.58
N LEU A 190 5.05 20.23 -0.03
CA LEU A 190 5.47 20.07 1.36
C LEU A 190 6.84 20.70 1.64
N CYS A 191 7.82 20.47 0.77
CA CYS A 191 9.17 21.05 0.88
C CYS A 191 9.18 22.57 0.70
N LEU A 192 8.18 23.14 0.01
CA LEU A 192 8.03 24.59 -0.14
C LEU A 192 7.32 25.22 1.06
N MET A 193 6.39 24.51 1.71
CA MET A 193 5.66 24.99 2.89
C MET A 193 6.57 25.12 4.13
N GLN A 194 7.51 24.20 4.32
CA GLN A 194 8.40 24.22 5.50
C GLN A 194 9.77 23.59 5.22
N PRO A 195 10.82 23.96 5.98
CA PRO A 195 12.13 23.33 5.88
C PRO A 195 12.07 21.81 6.11
N TYR A 196 12.84 21.03 5.34
CA TYR A 196 12.79 19.56 5.42
C TYR A 196 13.08 18.99 6.83
N LYS A 197 13.82 19.74 7.67
CA LYS A 197 14.19 19.33 9.03
C LYS A 197 13.03 19.41 10.03
N THR A 198 12.01 20.21 9.75
CA THR A 198 10.86 20.43 10.65
C THR A 198 9.63 19.65 10.21
N ILE A 199 9.70 18.94 9.08
CA ILE A 199 8.60 18.11 8.59
C ILE A 199 8.32 17.01 9.62
N ASN A 200 7.09 16.99 10.10
CA ASN A 200 6.63 15.94 11.00
C ASN A 200 6.51 14.61 10.26
N VAL A 201 7.09 13.55 10.83
CA VAL A 201 7.13 12.21 10.21
C VAL A 201 5.78 11.49 10.30
N ASP A 202 5.01 11.75 11.36
CA ASP A 202 3.74 11.07 11.63
C ASP A 202 2.57 11.64 10.82
N ALA A 203 2.48 12.97 10.68
CA ALA A 203 1.38 13.67 10.04
C ALA A 203 1.85 14.91 9.24
N PRO A 204 2.64 14.71 8.17
CA PRO A 204 3.39 15.78 7.49
C PRO A 204 2.50 16.91 6.96
N PHE A 205 1.43 16.60 6.24
CA PHE A 205 0.60 17.62 5.60
C PHE A 205 -0.28 18.37 6.60
N SER A 206 -0.93 17.67 7.53
CA SER A 206 -1.82 18.31 8.49
C SER A 206 -1.07 19.21 9.47
N VAL A 207 0.10 18.77 9.93
CA VAL A 207 0.98 19.59 10.78
C VAL A 207 1.56 20.75 9.99
N ALA A 208 1.93 20.57 8.72
CA ALA A 208 2.39 21.67 7.86
C ALA A 208 1.37 22.82 7.79
N PHE A 209 0.07 22.51 7.65
CA PHE A 209 -0.99 23.53 7.65
C PHE A 209 -1.14 24.24 8.99
N SER A 210 -0.87 23.56 10.12
CA SER A 210 -0.90 24.18 11.45
C SER A 210 0.29 25.12 11.65
N VAL A 211 1.48 24.74 11.17
CA VAL A 211 2.70 25.57 11.27
C VAL A 211 2.56 26.90 10.51
N ILE A 212 1.83 26.92 9.40
CA ILE A 212 1.54 28.16 8.64
C ILE A 212 0.32 28.95 9.19
N GLY A 213 -0.28 28.50 10.30
CA GLY A 213 -1.42 29.17 10.95
C GLY A 213 -2.79 28.85 10.34
N TRP A 214 -2.90 27.83 9.47
CA TRP A 214 -4.15 27.40 8.85
C TRP A 214 -4.74 26.18 9.56
N ASP A 215 -5.07 26.35 10.85
CA ASP A 215 -5.57 25.25 11.69
C ASP A 215 -6.90 24.67 11.19
N TRP A 216 -7.72 25.43 10.46
CA TRP A 216 -8.93 24.90 9.82
C TRP A 216 -8.58 23.87 8.73
N ALA A 217 -7.51 24.12 7.95
CA ALA A 217 -7.06 23.23 6.89
C ALA A 217 -6.44 21.94 7.46
N LYS A 218 -5.77 22.02 8.62
CA LYS A 218 -5.30 20.84 9.37
C LYS A 218 -6.42 19.81 9.56
N TYR A 219 -7.61 20.22 9.98
CA TYR A 219 -8.73 19.29 10.21
C TYR A 219 -9.27 18.69 8.91
N ILE A 220 -9.42 19.50 7.86
CA ILE A 220 -9.89 19.02 6.55
C ILE A 220 -8.93 17.97 5.99
N VAL A 221 -7.62 18.27 6.02
CA VAL A 221 -6.57 17.38 5.54
C VAL A 221 -6.50 16.11 6.37
N SER A 222 -6.55 16.22 7.69
CA SER A 222 -6.49 15.04 8.58
C SER A 222 -7.72 14.15 8.41
N LEU A 223 -8.92 14.73 8.28
CA LEU A 223 -10.15 13.98 8.03
C LEU A 223 -10.10 13.27 6.67
N GLY A 224 -9.64 13.98 5.64
CA GLY A 224 -9.47 13.43 4.30
C GLY A 224 -8.43 12.32 4.25
N ALA A 225 -7.34 12.44 5.01
CA ALA A 225 -6.31 11.41 5.15
C ALA A 225 -6.84 10.16 5.87
N VAL A 226 -7.47 10.33 7.04
CA VAL A 226 -8.10 9.23 7.81
C VAL A 226 -9.12 8.47 6.96
N LYS A 227 -9.98 9.19 6.23
CA LYS A 227 -10.96 8.60 5.31
C LYS A 227 -10.27 7.88 4.15
N GLY A 228 -9.28 8.51 3.52
CA GLY A 228 -8.54 7.96 2.38
C GLY A 228 -7.80 6.68 2.74
N MET A 229 -7.06 6.69 3.85
CA MET A 229 -6.34 5.53 4.36
C MET A 229 -7.28 4.38 4.72
N ALA A 230 -8.47 4.66 5.27
CA ALA A 230 -9.46 3.62 5.53
C ALA A 230 -9.92 2.91 4.24
N ILE A 231 -10.08 3.65 3.14
CA ILE A 231 -10.43 3.10 1.83
C ILE A 231 -9.27 2.29 1.24
N VAL A 232 -8.03 2.79 1.36
CA VAL A 232 -6.84 2.05 0.90
C VAL A 232 -6.70 0.71 1.63
N LEU A 233 -6.88 0.71 2.96
CA LEU A 233 -6.90 -0.52 3.76
C LEU A 233 -8.03 -1.47 3.32
N LEU A 234 -9.21 -0.92 3.04
CA LEU A 234 -10.35 -1.67 2.52
C LEU A 234 -9.98 -2.40 1.22
N VAL A 235 -9.50 -1.65 0.22
CA VAL A 235 -9.12 -2.16 -1.10
C VAL A 235 -7.99 -3.17 -0.99
N SER A 236 -7.00 -2.92 -0.14
CA SER A 236 -5.84 -3.80 0.07
C SER A 236 -6.24 -5.18 0.61
N VAL A 237 -7.21 -5.23 1.54
CA VAL A 237 -7.71 -6.50 2.08
C VAL A 237 -8.56 -7.24 1.06
N VAL A 238 -9.37 -6.53 0.26
CA VAL A 238 -10.16 -7.14 -0.83
C VAL A 238 -9.26 -7.70 -1.93
N GLY A 239 -8.24 -6.95 -2.36
CA GLY A 239 -7.28 -7.39 -3.37
C GLY A 239 -6.55 -8.66 -2.94
N GLN A 240 -6.01 -8.68 -1.73
CA GLN A 240 -5.35 -9.87 -1.17
C GLN A 240 -6.29 -11.07 -1.03
N ALA A 241 -7.53 -10.85 -0.58
CA ALA A 241 -8.54 -11.90 -0.47
C ALA A 241 -8.82 -12.55 -1.84
N ARG A 242 -8.97 -11.74 -2.89
CA ARG A 242 -9.16 -12.21 -4.28
C ARG A 242 -7.92 -12.95 -4.79
N TYR A 243 -6.74 -12.40 -4.55
CA TYR A 243 -5.46 -13.02 -4.90
C TYR A 243 -5.36 -14.42 -4.28
N LEU A 244 -5.62 -14.54 -2.98
CA LEU A 244 -5.60 -15.82 -2.26
C LEU A 244 -6.61 -16.83 -2.81
N THR A 245 -7.81 -16.40 -3.19
CA THR A 245 -8.81 -17.30 -3.77
C THR A 245 -8.42 -17.83 -5.14
N HIS A 246 -7.85 -17.00 -6.01
CA HIS A 246 -7.38 -17.45 -7.33
C HIS A 246 -6.31 -18.53 -7.20
N ILE A 247 -5.42 -18.37 -6.22
CA ILE A 247 -4.30 -19.29 -5.99
C ILE A 247 -4.76 -20.59 -5.32
N ALA A 248 -5.72 -20.49 -4.39
CA ALA A 248 -6.31 -21.68 -3.79
C ALA A 248 -7.12 -22.50 -4.82
N ARG A 249 -7.74 -21.86 -5.83
CA ARG A 249 -8.46 -22.54 -6.92
C ARG A 249 -7.56 -23.39 -7.81
N ILE A 250 -6.28 -23.07 -7.91
CA ILE A 250 -5.28 -23.83 -8.70
C ILE A 250 -4.43 -24.76 -7.82
N HIS A 251 -4.88 -25.05 -6.60
CA HIS A 251 -4.27 -26.00 -5.66
C HIS A 251 -2.83 -25.69 -5.20
N MET A 252 -2.35 -24.47 -5.39
CA MET A 252 -1.08 -23.99 -4.83
C MET A 252 -1.17 -23.64 -3.33
N MET A 253 -2.40 -23.56 -2.81
CA MET A 253 -2.69 -23.36 -1.39
C MET A 253 -3.80 -24.30 -0.94
N PRO A 254 -3.93 -24.56 0.38
CA PRO A 254 -4.98 -25.42 0.90
C PRO A 254 -6.37 -25.02 0.37
N PRO A 255 -7.20 -25.96 -0.11
CA PRO A 255 -8.50 -25.68 -0.73
C PRO A 255 -9.46 -24.90 0.17
N TRP A 256 -9.25 -24.96 1.49
CA TRP A 256 -9.88 -24.13 2.50
C TRP A 256 -9.92 -22.63 2.13
N PHE A 257 -8.88 -22.10 1.48
CA PHE A 257 -8.77 -20.67 1.15
C PHE A 257 -9.56 -20.29 -0.10
N ALA A 258 -9.93 -21.27 -0.92
CA ALA A 258 -10.77 -21.08 -2.10
C ALA A 258 -12.26 -21.00 -1.72
N HIS A 259 -12.63 -21.34 -0.49
CA HIS A 259 -14.02 -21.36 -0.06
C HIS A 259 -14.54 -19.92 0.13
N VAL A 260 -15.43 -19.51 -0.77
CA VAL A 260 -16.11 -18.21 -0.76
C VAL A 260 -17.48 -18.40 -0.10
N ASN A 261 -17.80 -17.59 0.90
CA ASN A 261 -19.11 -17.65 1.53
C ASN A 261 -20.18 -17.14 0.54
N GLU A 262 -21.18 -17.96 0.23
CA GLU A 262 -22.23 -17.67 -0.75
C GLU A 262 -23.07 -16.42 -0.41
N LYS A 263 -23.19 -16.09 0.89
CA LYS A 263 -24.02 -14.98 1.35
C LYS A 263 -23.33 -13.62 1.24
N THR A 264 -22.01 -13.56 1.41
CA THR A 264 -21.21 -12.32 1.32
C THR A 264 -20.41 -12.22 0.04
N ARG A 265 -20.27 -13.32 -0.73
CA ARG A 265 -19.36 -13.45 -1.89
C ARG A 265 -17.91 -13.11 -1.55
N THR A 266 -17.51 -13.30 -0.29
CA THR A 266 -16.17 -13.02 0.22
C THR A 266 -15.51 -14.28 0.78
N PRO A 267 -14.19 -14.46 0.57
CA PRO A 267 -13.46 -15.57 1.17
C PRO A 267 -13.12 -15.24 2.63
N MET A 268 -14.08 -15.43 3.53
CA MET A 268 -13.94 -15.12 4.97
C MET A 268 -12.71 -15.79 5.60
N ASN A 269 -12.38 -17.02 5.18
CA ASN A 269 -11.23 -17.76 5.70
C ASN A 269 -9.88 -17.12 5.34
N ALA A 270 -9.79 -16.52 4.14
CA ALA A 270 -8.64 -15.74 3.70
C ALA A 270 -8.51 -14.47 4.55
N THR A 271 -9.59 -13.71 4.65
CA THR A 271 -9.67 -12.43 5.37
C THR A 271 -9.34 -12.57 6.86
N ILE A 272 -9.85 -13.61 7.53
CA ILE A 272 -9.59 -13.86 8.96
C ILE A 272 -8.13 -14.31 9.19
N SER A 273 -7.59 -15.15 8.30
CA SER A 273 -6.18 -15.57 8.40
C SER A 273 -5.21 -14.39 8.21
N MET A 274 -5.59 -13.45 7.34
CA MET A 274 -4.83 -12.23 7.09
C MET A 274 -4.90 -11.28 8.28
N LEU A 275 -6.07 -11.11 8.91
CA LEU A 275 -6.18 -10.32 10.14
C LEU A 275 -5.24 -10.85 11.23
N LYS A 276 -5.21 -12.18 11.43
CA LYS A 276 -4.29 -12.82 12.38
C LYS A 276 -2.83 -12.59 11.99
N ARG A 277 -2.48 -12.72 10.70
CA ARG A 277 -1.11 -12.52 10.20
C ARG A 277 -0.66 -11.06 10.29
N SER A 278 -1.50 -10.08 9.95
CA SER A 278 -1.18 -8.67 10.08
C SER A 278 -1.02 -8.27 11.55
N ALA A 279 -1.84 -8.82 12.46
CA ALA A 279 -1.69 -8.61 13.90
C ALA A 279 -0.40 -9.25 14.46
N ILE A 280 -0.04 -10.46 14.02
CA ILE A 280 1.20 -11.15 14.43
C ILE A 280 2.43 -10.47 13.81
N LYS A 281 2.37 -10.08 12.54
CA LYS A 281 3.49 -9.47 11.82
C LYS A 281 3.72 -8.03 12.24
N LYS A 282 2.69 -7.32 12.73
CA LYS A 282 2.89 -6.05 13.43
C LYS A 282 3.88 -6.21 14.60
N ARG A 283 3.77 -7.30 15.36
CA ARG A 283 4.73 -7.67 16.42
C ARG A 283 6.16 -7.90 15.93
N ALA A 284 6.35 -8.30 14.66
CA ALA A 284 7.66 -8.55 14.05
C ALA A 284 8.23 -7.35 13.25
N ILE A 285 7.36 -6.50 12.68
CA ILE A 285 7.72 -5.20 12.11
C ILE A 285 8.08 -4.23 13.26
N GLU A 286 7.45 -4.40 14.42
CA GLU A 286 7.90 -3.81 15.70
C GLU A 286 9.15 -4.49 16.29
N GLU A 287 9.81 -5.44 15.62
CA GLU A 287 11.13 -5.98 16.03
C GLU A 287 12.26 -5.56 15.08
N SER A 288 11.95 -4.92 13.95
CA SER A 288 12.92 -4.59 12.91
C SER A 288 12.67 -3.20 12.33
N HIS A 289 13.72 -2.38 12.22
CA HIS A 289 13.62 -1.05 11.61
C HIS A 289 12.86 -1.17 10.28
N GLU A 290 11.87 -0.33 10.01
CA GLU A 290 11.12 -0.33 8.74
C GLU A 290 12.10 -0.36 7.55
N ALA A 291 13.14 0.49 7.57
CA ALA A 291 14.23 0.48 6.59
C ALA A 291 15.01 -0.84 6.49
N THR A 292 15.17 -1.59 7.59
CA THR A 292 15.86 -2.90 7.62
C THR A 292 14.97 -4.03 7.10
N VAL A 293 13.65 -3.97 7.35
CA VAL A 293 12.67 -4.85 6.70
C VAL A 293 12.65 -4.59 5.21
N TYR A 294 12.65 -3.31 4.81
CA TYR A 294 12.69 -2.90 3.40
C TYR A 294 14.00 -3.27 2.71
N GLU A 295 15.16 -3.13 3.36
CA GLU A 295 16.43 -3.65 2.85
C GLU A 295 16.44 -5.17 2.76
N GLY A 296 15.82 -5.85 3.73
CA GLY A 296 15.63 -7.30 3.72
C GLY A 296 14.80 -7.77 2.53
N GLU A 297 13.66 -7.12 2.27
CA GLU A 297 12.81 -7.38 1.12
C GLU A 297 13.50 -7.07 -0.19
N ILE A 298 14.26 -5.97 -0.31
CA ILE A 298 15.04 -5.69 -1.51
C ILE A 298 16.12 -6.75 -1.73
N ARG A 299 16.76 -7.25 -0.68
CA ARG A 299 17.70 -8.39 -0.80
C ARG A 299 16.98 -9.65 -1.25
N VAL A 300 15.77 -9.90 -0.77
CA VAL A 300 14.92 -11.02 -1.22
C VAL A 300 14.49 -10.84 -2.68
N TYR A 301 14.04 -9.66 -3.09
CA TYR A 301 13.71 -9.28 -4.47
C TYR A 301 14.94 -9.37 -5.38
N ALA A 302 16.11 -8.93 -4.93
CA ALA A 302 17.36 -9.01 -5.69
C ALA A 302 17.84 -10.46 -5.82
N ARG A 303 17.69 -11.29 -4.78
CA ARG A 303 17.99 -12.72 -4.81
C ARG A 303 17.02 -13.48 -5.73
N SER A 304 15.72 -13.24 -5.56
CA SER A 304 14.66 -13.78 -6.41
C SER A 304 14.85 -13.36 -7.87
N SER A 305 15.19 -12.10 -8.17
CA SER A 305 15.44 -11.69 -9.56
C SER A 305 16.70 -12.33 -10.16
N LYS A 306 17.72 -12.66 -9.35
CA LYS A 306 18.89 -13.43 -9.82
C LYS A 306 18.50 -14.87 -10.12
N GLU A 307 17.69 -15.50 -9.26
CA GLU A 307 17.17 -16.85 -9.45
C GLU A 307 16.23 -16.93 -10.66
N VAL A 308 15.35 -15.94 -10.84
CA VAL A 308 14.47 -15.82 -12.01
C VAL A 308 15.28 -15.54 -13.28
N LYS A 309 16.32 -14.69 -13.25
CA LYS A 309 17.23 -14.50 -14.41
C LYS A 309 18.00 -15.77 -14.75
N PHE A 310 18.38 -16.55 -13.75
CA PHE A 310 19.05 -17.84 -13.95
C PHE A 310 18.10 -18.85 -14.60
N MET A 311 16.90 -19.03 -14.05
CA MET A 311 15.89 -19.93 -14.62
C MET A 311 15.39 -19.46 -15.99
N TRP A 312 15.28 -18.16 -16.23
CA TRP A 312 14.93 -17.63 -17.56
C TRP A 312 16.01 -17.93 -18.60
N LYS A 313 17.30 -17.91 -18.21
CA LYS A 313 18.39 -18.34 -19.09
C LYS A 313 18.36 -19.84 -19.37
N GLU A 314 18.10 -20.66 -18.37
CA GLU A 314 17.96 -22.12 -18.53
C GLU A 314 16.75 -22.47 -19.41
N ASN A 315 15.58 -21.87 -19.16
CA ASN A 315 14.36 -22.15 -19.92
C ASN A 315 14.47 -21.68 -21.38
N LYS A 316 15.19 -20.57 -21.65
CA LYS A 316 15.54 -20.18 -23.02
C LYS A 316 16.37 -21.24 -23.75
N SER A 317 17.26 -21.95 -23.03
CA SER A 317 18.10 -22.99 -23.63
C SER A 317 17.31 -24.25 -24.01
N GLU A 318 16.29 -24.62 -23.21
CA GLU A 318 15.41 -25.75 -23.54
C GLU A 318 14.38 -25.40 -24.62
N THR A 319 13.83 -24.19 -24.60
CA THR A 319 12.80 -23.78 -25.58
C THR A 319 13.39 -23.58 -26.97
N PHE A 320 14.65 -23.11 -27.10
CA PHE A 320 15.35 -23.00 -28.39
C PHE A 320 15.89 -24.34 -28.93
N GLN A 321 15.91 -25.41 -28.12
CA GLN A 321 16.23 -26.77 -28.60
C GLN A 321 15.00 -27.55 -29.06
N ARG A 322 13.78 -27.05 -28.78
CA ARG A 322 12.52 -27.66 -29.21
C ARG A 322 11.83 -26.91 -30.37
N VAL A 323 12.45 -25.87 -30.92
CA VAL A 323 12.07 -25.18 -32.17
C VAL A 323 13.13 -25.47 -33.22
#